data_AF-A0A3C0YMP6-F1
#
_entry.id   AF-A0A3C0YMP6-F1
#
_cell.length_a   1.000
_cell.length_b   1.000
_cell.length_c   1.000
_cell.angle_alpha   90.00
_cell.angle_beta   90.00
_cell.angle_gamma   90.00
#
_symmetry.space_group_name_H-M   'P 1'
#
loop_
_entity.id
_entity.type
_entity.pdbx_description
1 polymer ?
#
loop_
_entity_poly.entity_id
_entity_poly.type
_entity_poly.pdbx_seq_one_letter_code
_entity_poly.pdbx_strand_id
1 'polypeptide(L)' 'PRDVVPESIMPAYPWLEKTEVDATVVAQRMKALRVVGVPYSDDDIKGAPDAVKGKTELDALISYLQVLGINLK' A
#
# COMPACT_ATOMS: atom_id res chain seq x y z
N PRO A 1 -11.67 -1.53 -14.90
CA PRO A 1 -12.57 -0.36 -14.66
C PRO A 1 -13.79 -0.33 -15.58
N ARG A 2 -13.58 -0.47 -16.90
CA ARG A 2 -14.67 -0.49 -17.89
C ARG A 2 -15.65 -1.65 -17.68
N ASP A 3 -15.20 -2.75 -17.08
CA ASP A 3 -16.07 -3.90 -16.73
C ASP A 3 -17.12 -3.58 -15.65
N VAL A 4 -16.91 -2.54 -14.83
CA VAL A 4 -17.85 -2.10 -13.78
C VAL A 4 -18.52 -0.77 -14.14
N VAL A 5 -17.79 0.12 -14.80
CA VAL A 5 -18.27 1.43 -15.26
C VAL A 5 -17.89 1.59 -16.73
N PRO A 6 -18.79 1.29 -17.68
CA PRO A 6 -18.48 1.22 -19.11
C PRO A 6 -17.83 2.48 -19.69
N GLU A 7 -18.24 3.66 -19.22
CA GLU A 7 -17.78 4.96 -19.70
C GLU A 7 -16.46 5.41 -19.03
N SER A 8 -15.90 4.60 -18.13
CA SER A 8 -14.67 4.95 -17.41
C SER A 8 -13.49 5.17 -18.36
N ILE A 9 -12.88 6.35 -18.28
CA ILE A 9 -11.62 6.65 -18.97
C ILE A 9 -10.39 6.15 -18.22
N MET A 10 -10.55 5.69 -16.98
CA MET A 10 -9.46 5.18 -16.15
C MET A 10 -8.75 4.01 -16.85
N PRO A 11 -7.40 4.00 -16.93
CA PRO A 11 -6.67 2.86 -17.47
C PRO A 11 -6.94 1.57 -16.69
N ALA A 12 -6.81 0.42 -17.35
CA ALA A 12 -6.81 -0.86 -16.65
C ALA A 12 -5.42 -1.11 -16.04
N TYR A 13 -5.38 -1.64 -14.81
CA TYR A 13 -4.14 -1.94 -14.06
C TYR A 13 -4.04 -3.44 -13.69
N PRO A 14 -4.21 -4.40 -14.63
CA PRO A 14 -4.29 -5.82 -14.31
C PRO A 14 -2.99 -6.43 -13.74
N TRP A 15 -1.84 -5.78 -13.93
CA TRP A 15 -0.56 -6.26 -13.40
C TRP A 15 -0.47 -6.17 -11.88
N LEU A 16 -1.27 -5.30 -11.25
CA LEU A 16 -1.25 -5.12 -9.79
C LEU A 16 -1.64 -6.40 -9.05
N GLU A 17 -2.49 -7.25 -9.67
CA GLU A 17 -2.89 -8.55 -9.11
C GLU A 17 -1.76 -9.59 -9.17
N LYS A 18 -0.79 -9.41 -10.07
CA LYS A 18 0.29 -10.38 -10.31
C LYS A 18 1.62 -9.99 -9.69
N THR A 19 1.77 -8.70 -9.39
CA THR A 19 3.03 -8.14 -8.87
C THR A 19 2.99 -8.18 -7.36
N GLU A 20 3.97 -8.84 -6.73
CA GLU A 20 4.09 -8.87 -5.28
C GLU A 20 4.74 -7.59 -4.75
N VAL A 21 4.35 -7.18 -3.54
CA VAL A 21 5.00 -6.08 -2.83
C VAL A 21 6.42 -6.50 -2.44
N ASP A 22 7.39 -5.65 -2.76
CA ASP A 22 8.78 -5.83 -2.32
C ASP A 22 8.90 -5.59 -0.80
N ALA A 23 8.86 -6.68 -0.04
CA ALA A 23 9.00 -6.66 1.42
C ALA A 23 10.37 -6.14 1.89
N THR A 24 11.41 -6.15 1.04
CA THR A 24 12.78 -5.80 1.44
C THR A 24 12.97 -4.30 1.65
N VAL A 25 12.14 -3.47 1.01
CA VAL A 25 12.25 -2.00 1.06
C VAL A 25 11.28 -1.33 2.03
N VAL A 26 10.25 -2.04 2.52
CA VAL A 26 9.18 -1.42 3.34
C VAL A 26 9.73 -0.85 4.64
N ALA A 27 10.54 -1.62 5.37
CA ALA A 27 11.16 -1.14 6.61
C ALA A 27 12.07 0.07 6.37
N GLN A 28 12.77 0.13 5.22
CA GLN A 28 13.60 1.28 4.86
C GLN A 28 12.77 2.53 4.57
N ARG A 29 11.64 2.39 3.86
CA ARG A 29 10.70 3.48 3.60
C ARG A 29 10.10 4.02 4.90
N MET A 30 9.70 3.16 5.82
CA MET A 30 9.16 3.58 7.12
C MET A 30 10.20 4.32 7.97
N LYS A 31 11.47 3.88 7.96
CA LYS A 31 12.57 4.61 8.59
C LYS A 31 12.74 6.00 7.97
N ALA A 32 12.71 6.11 6.64
CA ALA A 32 12.80 7.40 5.94
C ALA A 32 11.61 8.32 6.28
N LEU A 33 10.39 7.78 6.35
CA LEU A 33 9.20 8.52 6.76
C LEU A 33 9.30 8.99 8.22
N ARG A 34 9.89 8.18 9.11
CA ARG A 34 10.17 8.60 10.49
C ARG A 34 11.11 9.79 10.56
N VAL A 35 12.15 9.83 9.72
CA VAL A 35 13.08 10.97 9.64
C VAL A 35 12.36 12.28 9.32
N VAL A 36 11.30 12.23 8.49
CA VAL A 36 10.50 13.41 8.14
C VAL A 36 9.28 13.64 9.05
N GLY A 37 9.22 12.95 10.20
CA GLY A 37 8.26 13.22 11.26
C GLY A 37 7.04 12.30 11.33
N VAL A 38 6.96 11.25 10.50
CA VAL A 38 5.88 10.26 10.62
C VAL A 38 6.14 9.36 11.85
N PRO A 39 5.21 9.25 12.81
CA PRO A 39 5.49 8.66 14.12
C PRO A 39 5.43 7.11 14.13
N TYR A 40 6.21 6.45 13.26
CA TYR A 40 6.33 4.98 13.30
C TYR A 40 7.08 4.52 14.55
N SER A 41 6.58 3.48 15.23
CA SER A 41 7.27 2.80 16.34
C SER A 41 8.30 1.78 15.83
N ASP A 42 9.20 1.32 16.70
CA ASP A 42 10.20 0.30 16.32
C ASP A 42 9.56 -1.04 15.99
N ASP A 43 8.45 -1.36 16.67
CA ASP A 43 7.66 -2.55 16.40
C ASP A 43 6.99 -2.47 15.02
N ASP A 44 6.46 -1.29 14.63
CA ASP A 44 5.91 -1.08 13.27
C ASP A 44 6.96 -1.39 12.21
N ILE A 45 8.18 -0.84 12.36
CA ILE A 45 9.26 -1.01 11.39
C ILE A 45 9.76 -2.46 11.36
N LYS A 46 9.84 -3.12 12.51
CA LYS A 46 10.30 -4.51 12.62
C LYS A 46 9.29 -5.48 12.01
N GLY A 47 8.00 -5.26 12.22
CA GLY A 47 6.93 -6.11 11.68
C GLY A 47 6.58 -5.83 10.22
N ALA A 48 7.05 -4.72 9.65
CA ALA A 48 6.67 -4.28 8.31
C ALA A 48 6.90 -5.31 7.19
N PRO A 49 8.04 -6.02 7.11
CA PRO A 49 8.27 -6.99 6.03
C PRO A 49 7.28 -8.16 6.09
N ASP A 50 6.95 -8.63 7.30
CA ASP A 50 6.00 -9.73 7.49
C ASP A 50 4.57 -9.29 7.17
N ALA A 51 4.21 -8.03 7.46
CA ALA A 51 2.89 -7.48 7.18
C ALA A 51 2.54 -7.45 5.67
N VAL A 52 3.55 -7.32 4.80
CA VAL A 52 3.36 -7.26 3.34
C VAL A 52 3.74 -8.56 2.62
N LYS A 53 4.22 -9.57 3.36
CA LYS A 53 4.74 -10.80 2.76
C LYS A 53 3.65 -11.54 1.96
N GLY A 54 3.94 -11.81 0.69
CA GLY A 54 3.02 -12.49 -0.23
C GLY A 54 1.77 -11.67 -0.57
N LYS A 55 1.75 -10.37 -0.27
CA LYS A 55 0.70 -9.45 -0.69
C LYS A 55 1.00 -8.93 -2.10
N THR A 56 -0.04 -8.78 -2.89
CA THR A 56 0.06 -8.17 -4.21
C THR A 56 0.05 -6.65 -4.10
N GLU A 57 0.53 -5.96 -5.13
CA GLU A 57 0.38 -4.50 -5.23
C GLU A 57 -1.10 -4.08 -5.23
N LEU A 58 -2.00 -4.92 -5.74
CA LEU A 58 -3.44 -4.70 -5.69
C LEU A 58 -3.96 -4.71 -4.25
N ASP A 59 -3.55 -5.68 -3.42
CA ASP A 59 -3.94 -5.74 -2.00
C ASP A 59 -3.50 -4.48 -1.25
N ALA A 60 -2.26 -4.03 -1.52
CA ALA A 60 -1.70 -2.82 -0.91
C ALA A 60 -2.46 -1.56 -1.36
N LEU A 61 -2.78 -1.44 -2.66
CA LEU A 61 -3.54 -0.31 -3.18
C LEU A 61 -4.97 -0.25 -2.61
N ILE A 62 -5.66 -1.39 -2.52
CA ILE A 62 -6.99 -1.47 -1.92
C ILE A 62 -6.93 -1.00 -0.47
N SER A 63 -5.96 -1.51 0.31
CA SER A 63 -5.78 -1.13 1.71
C SER A 63 -5.53 0.37 1.88
N TYR A 64 -4.70 0.96 1.01
CA TYR A 64 -4.47 2.41 1.00
C TYR A 64 -5.75 3.20 0.74
N LEU A 65 -6.50 2.83 -0.30
CA LEU A 65 -7.74 3.51 -0.68
C LEU A 65 -8.81 3.45 0.42
N GLN A 66 -8.89 2.35 1.16
CA GLN A 66 -9.84 2.19 2.28
C GLN A 66 -9.54 3.08 3.50
N VAL A 67 -8.31 3.57 3.64
CA VAL A 67 -7.92 4.47 4.74
C VAL A 67 -8.11 5.96 4.37
N LEU A 68 -8.28 6.29 3.09
CA LEU A 68 -8.42 7.69 2.66
C LEU A 68 -9.69 8.33 3.24
N GLY A 69 -9.51 9.40 4.00
CA GLY A 69 -10.60 10.24 4.52
C GLY A 69 -11.27 9.75 5.82
N ILE A 70 -10.85 8.63 6.40
CA ILE A 70 -11.50 8.09 7.62
C ILE A 70 -11.00 8.72 8.93
N ASN A 71 -9.80 9.32 8.94
CA ASN A 71 -9.16 9.91 10.13
C ASN A 71 -9.47 11.42 10.32
N LEU A 72 -10.54 11.92 9.69
CA LEU A 72 -10.92 13.35 9.69
C LEU A 72 -11.80 13.77 10.88
N LYS A 73 -12.01 12.88 11.87
CA LYS A 73 -12.89 13.12 13.02
C LYS A 73 -12.12 13.10 14.33
#